data_AF-A0A3P9K1B7-F1
#
_entry.id   AF-A0A3P9K1B7-F1
#
_cell.length_a   1.000
_cell.length_b   1.000
_cell.length_c   1.000
_cell.angle_alpha   90.00
_cell.angle_beta   90.00
_cell.angle_gamma   90.00
#
_symmetry.space_group_name_H-M   'P 1'
#
loop_
_entity.id
_entity.type
_entity.pdbx_description
1 polymer ?
#
loop_
_entity_poly.entity_id
_entity_poly.type
_entity_poly.pdbx_seq_one_letter_code
_entity_poly.pdbx_strand_id
1 'polypeptide(L)'
;MAENSHEDKLLTAFQKFAVHGDTKASGKELNGKNWAKLCKDCKIIDGKNVTGTDVDIIFTKVKQKTARVITYEEFQRALQELALKRFKGQSQDEALQSICKLVEGQGPANVGVTKAAKIAAVDRLTDPSRYTGSHKERFDESGRGKGREGREEIVENTGYVGAYKNAGTFDIKKKTEK
;
A
#
# COMPACT_ATOMS: atom_id res chain seq x y z
N MET A 1 -20.27 26.32 11.53
CA MET A 1 -18.83 25.91 11.51
C MET A 1 -18.58 24.46 11.95
N ALA A 2 -19.57 23.71 12.49
CA ALA A 2 -19.36 22.33 12.95
C ALA A 2 -19.53 21.25 11.86
N GLU A 3 -20.37 21.47 10.84
CA GLU A 3 -20.69 20.47 9.82
C GLU A 3 -19.49 20.07 8.96
N ASN A 4 -18.62 21.03 8.60
CA ASN A 4 -17.41 20.76 7.80
C ASN A 4 -16.46 19.76 8.48
N SER A 5 -16.37 19.82 9.82
CA SER A 5 -15.43 18.99 10.58
C SER A 5 -15.79 17.49 10.62
N HIS A 6 -17.07 17.15 10.46
CA HIS A 6 -17.53 15.77 10.44
C HIS A 6 -17.28 15.16 9.05
N GLU A 7 -17.57 15.93 8.00
CA GLU A 7 -17.29 15.52 6.63
C GLU A 7 -15.77 15.34 6.39
N ASP A 8 -14.94 16.22 6.94
CA ASP A 8 -13.48 16.12 6.86
C ASP A 8 -12.95 14.84 7.54
N LYS A 9 -13.52 14.46 8.69
CA LYS A 9 -13.15 13.22 9.41
C LYS A 9 -13.56 11.97 8.66
N LEU A 10 -14.75 11.97 8.06
CA LEU A 10 -15.23 10.88 7.24
C LEU A 10 -14.35 10.71 5.98
N LEU A 11 -14.04 11.81 5.30
CA LEU A 11 -13.13 11.83 4.15
C LEU A 11 -11.73 11.33 4.52
N THR A 12 -11.23 11.74 5.69
CA THR A 12 -9.94 11.27 6.20
C THR A 12 -9.95 9.75 6.44
N ALA A 13 -11.02 9.22 7.02
CA ALA A 13 -11.16 7.77 7.19
C ALA A 13 -11.21 7.06 5.82
N PHE A 14 -12.01 7.56 4.88
CA PHE A 14 -12.08 7.04 3.51
C PHE A 14 -10.69 6.98 2.86
N GLN A 15 -9.92 8.07 2.90
CA GLN A 15 -8.57 8.13 2.33
C GLN A 15 -7.62 7.10 2.97
N LYS A 16 -7.67 6.93 4.30
CA LYS A 16 -6.86 5.92 5.01
C LYS A 16 -7.16 4.50 4.53
N PHE A 17 -8.42 4.16 4.30
CA PHE A 17 -8.79 2.85 3.75
C PHE A 17 -8.52 2.74 2.25
N ALA A 18 -8.64 3.82 1.49
CA ALA A 18 -8.37 3.86 0.06
C ALA A 18 -6.92 3.49 -0.27
N VAL A 19 -5.96 4.05 0.47
CA VAL A 19 -4.52 3.76 0.27
C VAL A 19 -4.05 2.46 0.93
N HIS A 20 -4.92 1.76 1.65
CA HIS A 20 -4.53 0.59 2.43
C HIS A 20 -4.12 -0.58 1.53
N GLY A 21 -2.87 -1.01 1.65
CA GLY A 21 -2.33 -2.16 0.91
C GLY A 21 -1.97 -1.89 -0.55
N ASP A 22 -2.08 -0.64 -1.01
CA ASP A 22 -1.61 -0.20 -2.33
C ASP A 22 -0.83 1.11 -2.19
N THR A 23 0.50 1.02 -2.26
CA THR A 23 1.41 2.16 -2.10
C THR A 23 1.35 3.16 -3.26
N LYS A 24 0.66 2.84 -4.36
CA LYS A 24 0.48 3.74 -5.51
C LYS A 24 -0.90 4.40 -5.53
N ALA A 25 -1.81 4.01 -4.65
CA ALA A 25 -3.16 4.55 -4.62
C ALA A 25 -3.16 6.03 -4.21
N SER A 26 -3.98 6.82 -4.91
CA SER A 26 -4.09 8.27 -4.71
C SER A 26 -5.00 8.67 -3.53
N GLY A 27 -5.68 7.71 -2.90
CA GLY A 27 -6.65 7.96 -1.83
C GLY A 27 -8.00 8.50 -2.31
N LYS A 28 -8.21 8.63 -3.62
CA LYS A 28 -9.47 9.16 -4.21
C LYS A 28 -10.53 8.09 -4.47
N GLU A 29 -10.12 6.84 -4.52
CA GLU A 29 -10.95 5.70 -4.92
C GLU A 29 -10.78 4.55 -3.93
N LEU A 30 -11.86 3.84 -3.65
CA LEU A 30 -11.88 2.72 -2.72
C LEU A 30 -12.25 1.42 -3.44
N ASN A 31 -11.38 0.41 -3.37
CA ASN A 31 -11.67 -0.90 -3.95
C ASN A 31 -12.58 -1.75 -3.03
N GLY A 32 -13.20 -2.79 -3.59
CA GLY A 32 -14.15 -3.65 -2.86
C GLY A 32 -13.54 -4.34 -1.63
N LYS A 33 -12.27 -4.76 -1.70
CA LYS A 33 -11.56 -5.38 -0.56
C LYS A 33 -11.43 -4.40 0.61
N ASN A 34 -11.03 -3.16 0.32
CA ASN A 34 -10.84 -2.12 1.32
C ASN A 34 -12.18 -1.59 1.84
N TRP A 35 -13.22 -1.57 1.01
CA TRP A 35 -14.60 -1.31 1.44
C TRP A 35 -15.11 -2.36 2.43
N ALA A 36 -15.00 -3.65 2.10
CA ALA A 36 -15.39 -4.74 3.02
C ALA A 36 -14.59 -4.67 4.34
N LYS A 37 -13.30 -4.32 4.26
CA LYS A 37 -12.47 -4.08 5.44
C LYS A 37 -12.94 -2.89 6.28
N LEU A 38 -13.27 -1.75 5.65
CA LEU A 38 -13.83 -0.58 6.34
C LEU A 38 -15.12 -0.97 7.08
N CYS A 39 -16.03 -1.66 6.42
CA CYS A 39 -17.28 -2.10 7.04
C CYS A 39 -17.06 -3.07 8.20
N LYS A 40 -16.01 -3.89 8.16
CA LYS A 40 -15.64 -4.79 9.26
C LYS A 40 -14.97 -4.05 10.42
N ASP A 41 -13.94 -3.25 10.13
CA ASP A 41 -13.13 -2.54 11.13
C ASP A 41 -13.97 -1.47 11.86
N CYS A 42 -14.87 -0.78 11.14
CA CYS A 42 -15.80 0.20 11.71
C CYS A 42 -17.05 -0.46 12.34
N LYS A 43 -17.09 -1.80 12.42
CA LYS A 43 -18.22 -2.58 12.95
C LYS A 43 -19.55 -2.23 12.30
N ILE A 44 -19.56 -1.93 11.00
CA ILE A 44 -20.77 -1.74 10.20
C ILE A 44 -21.52 -3.06 10.02
N ILE A 45 -20.75 -4.12 9.76
CA ILE A 45 -21.25 -5.50 9.74
C ILE A 45 -21.58 -5.90 11.17
N ASP A 46 -22.87 -5.99 11.47
CA ASP A 46 -23.39 -6.35 12.80
C ASP A 46 -23.72 -7.85 12.93
N GLY A 47 -23.62 -8.60 11.83
CA GLY A 47 -23.95 -10.03 11.78
C GLY A 47 -25.45 -10.32 11.95
N LYS A 48 -26.30 -9.30 11.94
CA LYS A 48 -27.76 -9.40 12.13
C LYS A 48 -28.52 -8.79 10.96
N ASN A 49 -28.36 -7.49 10.75
CA ASN A 49 -29.04 -6.74 9.70
C ASN A 49 -28.15 -6.49 8.49
N VAL A 50 -26.85 -6.31 8.73
CA VAL A 50 -25.83 -6.08 7.71
C VAL A 50 -24.82 -7.22 7.79
N THR A 51 -24.81 -8.04 6.73
CA THR A 51 -23.86 -9.15 6.54
C THR A 51 -22.76 -8.76 5.55
N GLY A 52 -21.69 -9.56 5.47
CA GLY A 52 -20.63 -9.36 4.46
C GLY A 52 -21.18 -9.39 3.02
N THR A 53 -22.12 -10.30 2.74
CA THR A 53 -22.80 -10.37 1.44
C THR A 53 -23.55 -9.08 1.11
N ASP A 54 -24.21 -8.47 2.10
CA ASP A 54 -24.92 -7.21 1.89
C ASP A 54 -23.97 -6.06 1.53
N VAL A 55 -22.81 -6.03 2.19
CA VAL A 55 -21.75 -5.05 1.93
C VAL A 55 -21.23 -5.17 0.49
N ASP A 56 -21.04 -6.40 0.00
CA ASP A 56 -20.60 -6.67 -1.38
C ASP A 56 -21.69 -6.35 -2.42
N ILE A 57 -22.96 -6.64 -2.11
CA ILE A 57 -24.11 -6.28 -2.96
C ILE A 57 -24.21 -4.77 -3.10
N ILE A 58 -24.15 -4.03 -1.98
CA ILE A 58 -24.24 -2.56 -1.98
C ILE A 58 -23.07 -1.94 -2.74
N PHE A 59 -21.85 -2.44 -2.54
CA PHE A 59 -20.68 -2.01 -3.33
C PHE A 59 -20.93 -2.17 -4.82
N THR A 60 -21.47 -3.32 -5.22
CA THR A 60 -21.76 -3.64 -6.62
C THR A 60 -22.86 -2.77 -7.21
N LYS A 61 -23.81 -2.34 -6.37
CA LYS A 61 -24.93 -1.49 -6.76
C LYS A 61 -24.52 -0.03 -6.94
N VAL A 62 -23.68 0.53 -6.06
CA VAL A 62 -23.31 1.95 -6.11
C VAL A 62 -22.20 2.25 -7.12
N LYS A 63 -21.34 1.27 -7.41
CA LYS A 63 -20.23 1.45 -8.35
C LYS A 63 -20.72 1.48 -9.78
N GLN A 64 -20.01 2.19 -10.64
CA GLN A 64 -20.24 2.11 -12.09
C GLN A 64 -20.13 0.66 -12.61
N LYS A 65 -20.92 0.34 -13.64
CA LYS A 65 -20.88 -0.98 -14.28
C LYS A 65 -19.44 -1.26 -14.72
N THR A 66 -18.95 -2.47 -14.44
CA THR A 66 -17.56 -2.91 -14.75
C THR A 66 -16.44 -2.27 -13.90
N ALA A 67 -16.70 -1.20 -13.13
CA ALA A 67 -15.69 -0.62 -12.25
C ALA A 67 -15.31 -1.58 -11.10
N ARG A 68 -14.06 -1.47 -10.64
CA ARG A 68 -13.51 -2.25 -9.50
C ARG A 68 -13.39 -1.42 -8.21
N VAL A 69 -13.68 -0.13 -8.31
CA VAL A 69 -13.52 0.88 -7.28
C VAL A 69 -14.76 1.76 -7.23
N ILE A 70 -14.93 2.47 -6.11
CA ILE A 70 -15.93 3.52 -5.93
C ILE A 70 -15.27 4.86 -5.58
N THR A 71 -15.90 5.96 -6.01
CA THR A 71 -15.50 7.31 -5.61
C THR A 71 -16.05 7.68 -4.23
N TYR A 72 -15.66 8.83 -3.68
CA TYR A 72 -16.18 9.31 -2.40
C TYR A 72 -17.70 9.55 -2.41
N GLU A 73 -18.25 10.05 -3.53
CA GLU A 73 -19.70 10.25 -3.69
C GLU A 73 -20.48 8.93 -3.72
N GLU A 74 -19.93 7.92 -4.39
CA GLU A 74 -20.49 6.56 -4.39
C GLU A 74 -20.38 5.89 -3.02
N PHE A 75 -19.29 6.17 -2.30
CA PHE A 75 -19.10 5.73 -0.91
C PHE A 75 -20.14 6.35 0.04
N GLN A 76 -20.42 7.66 -0.05
CA GLN A 76 -21.46 8.30 0.75
C GLN A 76 -22.85 7.67 0.47
N ARG A 77 -23.17 7.40 -0.80
CA ARG A 77 -24.40 6.69 -1.18
C ARG A 77 -24.44 5.26 -0.61
N ALA A 78 -23.32 4.55 -0.60
CA ALA A 78 -23.25 3.21 0.01
C ALA A 78 -23.48 3.24 1.52
N LEU A 79 -22.95 4.24 2.23
CA LEU A 79 -23.23 4.45 3.65
C LEU A 79 -24.71 4.73 3.92
N GLN A 80 -25.37 5.48 3.04
CA GLN A 80 -26.81 5.73 3.13
C GLN A 80 -27.64 4.45 3.02
N GLU A 81 -27.32 3.58 2.05
CA GLU A 81 -28.01 2.30 1.93
C GLU A 81 -27.75 1.38 3.13
N LEU A 82 -26.53 1.36 3.65
CA LEU A 82 -26.19 0.61 4.85
C LEU A 82 -26.85 1.16 6.11
N ALA A 83 -26.99 2.48 6.23
CA ALA A 83 -27.66 3.14 7.35
C ALA A 83 -29.12 2.70 7.45
N LEU A 84 -29.85 2.77 6.34
CA LEU A 84 -31.25 2.34 6.26
C LEU A 84 -31.43 0.85 6.59
N LYS A 85 -30.48 0.02 6.15
CA LYS A 85 -30.52 -1.42 6.43
C LYS A 85 -30.20 -1.76 7.88
N ARG A 86 -29.26 -1.03 8.50
CA ARG A 86 -28.80 -1.28 9.87
C ARG A 86 -29.73 -0.70 10.93
N PHE A 87 -30.14 0.55 10.77
CA PHE A 87 -30.92 1.30 11.75
C PHE A 87 -32.40 1.37 11.33
N LYS A 88 -33.04 0.21 11.24
CA LYS A 88 -34.47 0.12 10.89
C LYS A 88 -35.30 0.84 11.96
N GLY A 89 -36.01 1.90 11.57
CA GLY A 89 -36.91 2.66 12.45
C GLY A 89 -36.37 4.02 12.91
N GLN A 90 -35.15 4.41 12.52
CA GLN A 90 -34.66 5.78 12.68
C GLN A 90 -34.99 6.64 11.45
N SER A 91 -34.96 7.97 11.62
CA SER A 91 -35.02 8.87 10.47
C SER A 91 -33.78 8.70 9.59
N GLN A 92 -33.93 8.97 8.30
CA GLN A 92 -32.84 8.77 7.33
C GLN A 92 -31.57 9.54 7.71
N ASP A 93 -31.72 10.76 8.24
CA ASP A 93 -30.60 11.61 8.65
C ASP A 93 -29.94 11.11 9.94
N GLU A 94 -30.72 10.64 10.92
CA GLU A 94 -30.16 10.07 12.16
C GLU A 94 -29.39 8.77 11.92
N ALA A 95 -29.93 7.91 11.05
CA ALA A 95 -29.28 6.66 10.67
C ALA A 95 -27.95 6.94 9.95
N LEU A 96 -27.93 7.94 9.06
CA LEU A 96 -26.73 8.41 8.36
C LEU A 96 -25.68 8.97 9.32
N GLN A 97 -26.07 9.86 10.23
CA GLN A 97 -25.14 10.37 11.24
C GLN A 97 -24.59 9.25 12.11
N SER A 98 -25.43 8.29 12.49
CA SER A 98 -25.02 7.15 13.31
C SER A 98 -24.02 6.26 12.60
N ILE A 99 -24.21 5.96 11.31
CA ILE A 99 -23.24 5.14 10.57
C ILE A 99 -21.94 5.91 10.31
N CYS A 100 -22.01 7.20 9.98
CA CYS A 100 -20.82 8.00 9.72
C CYS A 100 -19.97 8.12 10.98
N LYS A 101 -20.57 8.37 12.16
CA LYS A 101 -19.86 8.39 13.44
C LYS A 101 -19.08 7.10 13.75
N LEU A 102 -19.51 5.95 13.23
CA LEU A 102 -18.78 4.69 13.39
C LEU A 102 -17.52 4.64 12.51
N VAL A 103 -17.53 5.35 11.39
CA VAL A 103 -16.42 5.39 10.43
C VAL A 103 -15.45 6.54 10.75
N GLU A 104 -15.97 7.65 11.26
CA GLU A 104 -15.18 8.81 11.64
C GLU A 104 -14.02 8.45 12.58
N GLY A 105 -12.81 8.89 12.22
CA GLY A 105 -11.61 8.65 13.03
C GLY A 105 -11.10 7.21 13.00
N GLN A 106 -11.81 6.26 12.38
CA GLN A 106 -11.31 4.91 12.18
C GLN A 106 -10.26 4.83 11.08
N GLY A 107 -9.48 3.76 11.12
CA GLY A 107 -8.48 3.43 10.11
C GLY A 107 -8.32 1.92 9.99
N PRO A 108 -7.67 1.46 8.92
CA PRO A 108 -7.49 0.03 8.68
C PRO A 108 -6.66 -0.60 9.80
N ALA A 109 -7.29 -1.50 10.56
CA ALA A 109 -6.65 -2.19 11.68
C ALA A 109 -6.06 -3.52 11.22
N ASN A 110 -4.78 -3.75 11.52
CA ASN A 110 -4.10 -5.01 11.23
C ASN A 110 -4.37 -6.01 12.37
N VAL A 111 -5.59 -6.55 12.44
CA VAL A 111 -5.96 -7.55 13.45
C VAL A 111 -5.40 -8.92 13.04
N GLY A 112 -4.66 -9.57 13.93
CA GLY A 112 -4.10 -10.92 13.71
C GLY A 112 -2.78 -10.97 12.96
N VAL A 113 -2.15 -9.82 12.68
CA VAL A 113 -0.79 -9.80 12.10
C VAL A 113 0.21 -10.18 13.19
N THR A 114 1.06 -11.18 12.92
CA THR A 114 2.24 -11.49 13.74
C THR A 114 3.12 -10.25 13.77
N LYS A 115 3.22 -9.60 14.94
CA LYS A 115 4.20 -8.53 15.14
C LYS A 115 5.57 -9.10 14.80
N ALA A 116 6.34 -8.42 13.95
CA ALA A 116 7.72 -8.80 13.69
C ALA A 116 8.44 -8.87 15.05
N ALA A 117 8.90 -10.06 15.41
CA ALA A 117 9.60 -10.27 16.66
C ALA A 117 10.96 -9.56 16.53
N LYS A 118 11.12 -8.40 17.17
CA LYS A 118 12.42 -7.72 17.31
C LYS A 118 13.26 -8.48 18.32
N ILE A 119 13.75 -9.64 17.91
CA ILE A 119 14.65 -10.45 18.73
C ILE A 119 16.05 -10.00 18.35
N ALA A 120 16.85 -9.56 19.33
CA ALA A 120 18.21 -9.09 19.09
C ALA A 120 19.10 -10.14 18.37
N ALA A 121 18.76 -11.42 18.49
CA ALA A 121 19.41 -12.50 17.74
C ALA A 121 19.12 -12.44 16.23
N VAL A 122 17.88 -12.12 15.83
CA VAL A 122 17.49 -11.97 14.42
C VAL A 122 18.18 -10.76 13.83
N ASP A 123 18.16 -9.61 14.53
CA ASP A 123 18.85 -8.39 14.08
C ASP A 123 20.36 -8.64 13.85
N ARG A 124 21.02 -9.40 14.74
CA ARG A 124 22.42 -9.79 14.57
C ARG A 124 22.63 -10.73 13.38
N LEU A 125 21.70 -11.65 13.15
CA LEU A 125 21.80 -12.65 12.07
C LEU A 125 21.53 -12.03 10.69
N THR A 126 20.75 -10.94 10.62
CA THR A 126 20.36 -10.29 9.37
C THR A 126 21.08 -8.97 9.11
N ASP A 127 22.12 -8.63 9.86
CA ASP A 127 22.92 -7.41 9.70
C ASP A 127 24.04 -7.61 8.65
N PRO A 128 23.88 -7.08 7.41
CA PRO A 128 24.86 -7.27 6.36
C PRO A 128 26.17 -6.52 6.60
N SER A 129 26.21 -5.53 7.50
CA SER A 129 27.44 -4.81 7.84
C SER A 129 28.49 -5.69 8.52
N ARG A 130 28.04 -6.79 9.14
CA ARG A 130 28.87 -7.78 9.82
C ARG A 130 29.36 -8.90 8.90
N TYR A 131 28.89 -8.95 7.66
CA TYR A 131 29.35 -9.95 6.70
C TYR A 131 30.77 -9.63 6.23
N THR A 132 31.57 -10.67 6.05
CA THR A 132 32.97 -10.58 5.67
C THR A 132 33.23 -11.40 4.40
N GLY A 133 34.39 -11.16 3.77
CA GLY A 133 34.79 -11.86 2.55
C GLY A 133 33.79 -11.68 1.40
N SER A 134 33.61 -12.73 0.60
CA SER A 134 32.71 -12.72 -0.57
C SER A 134 31.23 -12.49 -0.21
N HIS A 135 30.83 -12.75 1.04
CA HIS A 135 29.47 -12.46 1.49
C HIS A 135 29.21 -10.96 1.65
N LYS A 136 30.24 -10.15 1.94
CA LYS A 136 30.13 -8.69 2.01
C LYS A 136 29.82 -8.09 0.63
N GLU A 137 30.48 -8.60 -0.41
CA GLU A 137 30.32 -8.13 -1.79
C GLU A 137 28.90 -8.35 -2.35
N ARG A 138 28.12 -9.24 -1.73
CA ARG A 138 26.73 -9.51 -2.14
C ARG A 138 25.74 -8.40 -1.79
N PHE A 139 26.13 -7.45 -0.94
CA PHE A 139 25.24 -6.39 -0.44
C PHE A 139 25.80 -4.99 -0.73
N ASP A 140 24.91 -4.02 -0.91
CA ASP A 140 25.23 -2.59 -0.99
C ASP A 140 25.32 -1.95 0.41
N GLU A 141 25.71 -0.68 0.45
CA GLU A 141 25.85 0.07 1.71
C GLU A 141 24.52 0.24 2.46
N SER A 142 23.38 0.13 1.75
CA SER A 142 22.04 0.15 2.33
C SER A 142 21.60 -1.22 2.87
N GLY A 143 22.43 -2.25 2.71
CA GLY A 143 22.15 -3.63 3.09
C GLY A 143 21.25 -4.39 2.11
N ARG A 144 20.99 -3.85 0.92
CA ARG A 144 20.25 -4.55 -0.14
C ARG A 144 21.19 -5.42 -0.96
N GLY A 145 20.72 -6.57 -1.40
CA GLY A 145 21.52 -7.47 -2.23
C GLY A 145 21.80 -6.88 -3.61
N LYS A 146 23.07 -6.87 -4.03
CA LYS A 146 23.52 -6.44 -5.37
C LYS A 146 23.17 -7.44 -6.50
N GLY A 147 22.46 -8.52 -6.18
CA GLY A 147 22.06 -9.52 -7.18
C GLY A 147 23.25 -10.23 -7.82
N ARG A 148 23.33 -10.19 -9.16
CA ARG A 148 24.36 -10.87 -9.95
C ARG A 148 25.75 -10.23 -9.76
N GLU A 149 25.81 -8.91 -9.72
CA GLU A 149 27.05 -8.13 -9.61
C GLU A 149 27.81 -8.42 -8.31
N GLY A 150 27.09 -8.75 -7.23
CA GLY A 150 27.71 -9.13 -5.96
C GLY A 150 28.03 -10.62 -5.82
N ARG A 151 27.71 -11.46 -6.82
CA ARG A 151 27.91 -12.92 -6.80
C ARG A 151 28.95 -13.39 -7.81
N GLU A 152 29.11 -12.65 -8.91
CA GLU A 152 30.02 -12.97 -10.00
C GLU A 152 31.07 -11.87 -10.14
N GLU A 153 32.33 -12.25 -10.33
CA GLU A 153 33.36 -11.32 -10.76
C GLU A 153 33.11 -10.98 -12.24
N ILE A 154 32.59 -9.78 -12.50
CA ILE A 154 32.37 -9.31 -13.87
C ILE A 154 33.74 -8.89 -14.42
N VAL A 155 34.39 -9.80 -15.14
CA VAL A 155 35.62 -9.51 -15.86
C VAL A 155 35.27 -8.84 -17.18
N GLU A 156 35.85 -7.66 -17.42
CA GLU A 156 35.72 -7.00 -18.71
C GLU A 156 36.60 -7.74 -19.74
N ASN A 157 35.96 -8.39 -20.73
CA ASN A 157 36.64 -9.10 -21.82
C ASN A 157 37.23 -8.14 -22.87
N THR A 158 38.04 -7.17 -22.42
CA THR A 158 38.71 -6.18 -23.28
C THR A 158 39.83 -6.79 -24.12
N GLY A 159 40.18 -8.06 -23.87
CA GLY A 159 41.34 -8.74 -24.46
C GLY A 159 42.68 -8.29 -23.85
N TYR A 160 42.66 -7.32 -22.95
CA TYR A 160 43.83 -6.86 -22.21
C TYR A 160 43.88 -7.49 -20.81
N VAL A 161 45.09 -7.79 -20.35
CA VAL A 161 45.32 -8.26 -18.97
C VAL A 161 45.01 -7.10 -18.01
N GLY A 162 44.40 -7.37 -16.85
CA GLY A 162 43.91 -6.33 -15.92
C GLY A 162 44.94 -5.29 -15.43
N ALA A 163 46.24 -5.56 -15.57
CA ALA A 163 47.31 -4.60 -15.24
C ALA A 163 47.67 -3.63 -16.40
N TYR A 164 47.09 -3.82 -17.59
CA TYR A 164 47.45 -3.06 -18.79
C TYR A 164 46.74 -1.71 -18.84
N LYS A 165 47.52 -0.61 -18.83
CA LYS A 165 47.02 0.77 -18.69
C LYS A 165 46.76 1.51 -20.00
N ASN A 166 47.14 0.92 -21.14
CA ASN A 166 47.11 1.60 -22.44
C ASN A 166 45.95 1.14 -23.35
N ALA A 167 44.93 0.47 -22.79
CA ALA A 167 43.74 0.06 -23.54
C ALA A 167 43.06 1.30 -24.17
N GLY A 168 42.71 1.22 -25.46
CA GLY A 168 42.03 2.32 -26.17
C GLY A 168 42.90 3.54 -26.57
N THR A 169 44.21 3.53 -26.32
CA THR A 169 45.10 4.66 -26.64
C THR A 169 45.63 4.68 -28.08
N PHE A 170 45.44 3.61 -28.85
CA PHE A 170 46.08 3.44 -30.16
C PHE A 170 45.41 4.25 -31.29
N ASP A 171 44.10 4.45 -31.24
CA ASP A 171 43.35 5.19 -32.28
C ASP A 171 43.48 6.72 -32.18
N ILE A 172 44.04 7.24 -31.09
CA ILE A 172 44.21 8.69 -30.85
C ILE A 172 45.33 9.27 -31.74
N LYS A 173 46.25 8.44 -32.27
CA LYS A 173 47.44 8.90 -33.02
C LYS A 173 47.27 9.08 -34.54
N LYS A 174 46.07 8.98 -35.11
CA LYS A 174 45.85 9.13 -36.58
C LYS A 174 44.82 10.19 -36.99
N LYS A 175 44.72 11.30 -36.26
CA LYS A 175 44.14 12.54 -36.78
C LYS A 175 45.06 13.72 -36.47
N THR A 176 46.11 13.85 -37.27
CA THR A 176 46.75 15.16 -37.49
C THR A 176 46.62 15.41 -38.99
N GLU A 177 45.89 16.47 -39.30
CA GLU A 177 45.40 16.90 -40.60
C GLU A 177 46.53 17.09 -41.63
N LYS A 178 46.18 16.86 -42.90
CA LYS A 178 46.77 17.55 -44.04
C LYS A 178 45.63 18.10 -44.89
#